data_AF-A0A7V4UI42-F1
#
_entry.id   AF-A0A7V4UI42-F1
#
_cell.length_a   1.000
_cell.length_b   1.000
_cell.length_c   1.000
_cell.angle_alpha   90.00
_cell.angle_beta   90.00
_cell.angle_gamma   90.00
#
_symmetry.space_group_name_H-M   'P 1'
#
loop_
_entity.id
_entity.type
_entity.pdbx_description
1 polymer ?
#
loop_
_entity_poly.entity_id
_entity_poly.type
_entity_poly.pdbx_seq_one_letter_code
_entity_poly.pdbx_strand_id
1 'polypeptide(L)'
;MHWNFMLTITAAWTAAGTALYLLAPGAAPFLLPLSLVAPVLWRRWAAPLPSLWPPSWLSCVLAATALYLAINATWSSTPTRAYVATTIFLIALVSLYVIERSLPLAGRKPLRAMAIGFYVGYLSAGLLLSIEILFDHPIHLRLFAAFPDIAPHISNWIVKDGVIEGLPAFFLNRHMASLVFLSWPAIVIVHYLGTSVISRAVLMACLVPAVVAIVASQHETSKLAILGGAAAFVVLMLLPRFGRSALTAAWITACAAVVPLTAMTYDMGLQQAEWLPLSARHRIVIWRATAEKIVEAPILGHGMVTAREFGKRELEHPHYAPGTPFALSPGPHAHNVYLEVWFETGVLGVALLLAIGLLTLRAIYRLPQGLHPYFYAVFASNALLAASSTSLWSRWFLASFALSAIFGVLAWSFAVSTAAGEK
;
A
#
# COMPACT_ATOMS: atom_id res chain seq x y z
N MET A 1 16.64 -21.63 -24.93
CA MET A 1 16.64 -20.15 -25.00
C MET A 1 17.87 -19.67 -24.25
N HIS A 2 18.88 -19.06 -24.89
CA HIS A 2 20.10 -18.64 -24.18
C HIS A 2 19.79 -17.46 -23.25
N TRP A 3 19.72 -17.74 -21.95
CA TRP A 3 19.60 -16.75 -20.89
C TRP A 3 20.99 -16.17 -20.66
N ASN A 4 21.21 -14.91 -20.99
CA ASN A 4 22.52 -14.30 -20.76
C ASN A 4 22.67 -13.92 -19.28
N PHE A 5 23.92 -13.79 -18.84
CA PHE A 5 24.26 -13.46 -17.45
C PHE A 5 23.53 -12.20 -16.94
N MET A 6 23.35 -11.19 -17.80
CA MET A 6 22.66 -9.94 -17.44
C MET A 6 21.17 -10.12 -17.14
N LEU A 7 20.47 -11.03 -17.85
CA LEU A 7 19.08 -11.35 -17.53
C LEU A 7 18.98 -12.10 -16.20
N THR A 8 19.95 -12.96 -15.85
CA THR A 8 20.00 -13.61 -14.52
C THR A 8 20.17 -12.57 -13.42
N ILE A 9 21.12 -11.65 -13.56
CA ILE A 9 21.33 -10.55 -12.60
C ILE A 9 20.05 -9.72 -12.45
N THR A 10 19.36 -9.44 -13.55
CA THR A 10 18.11 -8.66 -13.53
C THR A 10 17.02 -9.38 -12.74
N ALA A 11 16.83 -10.68 -12.97
CA ALA A 11 15.87 -11.47 -12.21
C ALA A 11 16.24 -11.54 -10.72
N ALA A 12 17.52 -11.77 -10.40
CA ALA A 12 18.01 -11.81 -9.03
C ALA A 12 17.84 -10.46 -8.31
N TRP A 13 18.12 -9.35 -8.99
CA TRP A 13 17.93 -7.99 -8.48
C TRP A 13 16.47 -7.73 -8.12
N THR A 14 15.54 -8.01 -9.05
CA THR A 14 14.12 -7.82 -8.79
C THR A 14 13.61 -8.77 -7.70
N ALA A 15 14.09 -10.02 -7.65
CA ALA A 15 13.74 -10.96 -6.60
C ALA A 15 14.19 -10.49 -5.22
N ALA A 16 15.45 -10.06 -5.08
CA ALA A 16 16.00 -9.56 -3.84
C ALA A 16 15.26 -8.29 -3.37
N GLY A 17 15.00 -7.33 -4.26
CA GLY A 17 14.26 -6.12 -3.92
C GLY A 17 12.81 -6.41 -3.50
N THR A 18 12.14 -7.35 -4.18
CA THR A 18 10.75 -7.74 -3.83
C THR A 18 10.71 -8.46 -2.49
N ALA A 19 11.59 -9.43 -2.27
CA ALA A 19 11.67 -10.15 -1.00
C ALA A 19 12.04 -9.20 0.16
N LEU A 20 13.01 -8.30 -0.04
CA LEU A 20 13.41 -7.32 0.97
C LEU A 20 12.27 -6.37 1.33
N TYR A 21 11.48 -5.90 0.35
CA TYR A 21 10.30 -5.09 0.65
C TYR A 21 9.26 -5.86 1.49
N LEU A 22 8.96 -7.09 1.10
CA LEU A 22 7.94 -7.90 1.78
C LEU A 22 8.35 -8.35 3.17
N LEU A 23 9.63 -8.67 3.37
CA LEU A 23 10.22 -9.13 4.64
C LEU A 23 10.67 -7.98 5.55
N ALA A 24 10.92 -6.80 4.99
CA ALA A 24 11.26 -5.60 5.74
C ALA A 24 10.59 -4.37 5.10
N PRO A 25 9.26 -4.18 5.27
CA PRO A 25 8.52 -3.06 4.67
C PRO A 25 9.11 -1.68 4.99
N GLY A 26 9.80 -1.55 6.13
CA GLY A 26 10.54 -0.34 6.51
C GLY A 26 11.60 0.10 5.49
N ALA A 27 12.11 -0.82 4.66
CA ALA A 27 13.07 -0.53 3.59
C ALA A 27 12.44 0.11 2.34
N ALA A 28 11.10 0.15 2.24
CA ALA A 28 10.38 0.62 1.06
C ALA A 28 10.85 1.99 0.52
N PRO A 29 11.11 3.04 1.35
CA PRO A 29 11.58 4.33 0.84
C PRO A 29 12.92 4.25 0.11
N PHE A 30 13.82 3.36 0.55
CA PHE A 30 15.13 3.17 -0.06
C PHE A 30 15.04 2.32 -1.33
N LEU A 31 14.05 1.42 -1.40
CA LEU A 31 13.79 0.59 -2.57
C LEU A 31 13.20 1.37 -3.75
N LEU A 32 12.54 2.51 -3.50
CA LEU A 32 12.01 3.38 -4.56
C LEU A 32 13.09 3.81 -5.58
N PRO A 33 14.17 4.51 -5.21
CA PRO A 33 15.21 4.89 -6.17
C PRO A 33 15.94 3.66 -6.73
N LEU A 34 16.13 2.60 -5.94
CA LEU A 34 16.79 1.37 -6.40
C LEU A 34 15.96 0.62 -7.45
N SER A 35 14.63 0.77 -7.44
CA SER A 35 13.75 0.18 -8.46
C SER A 35 13.99 0.74 -9.87
N LEU A 36 14.67 1.89 -9.99
CA LEU A 36 15.00 2.53 -11.27
C LEU A 36 16.14 1.85 -12.02
N VAL A 37 17.03 1.15 -11.32
CA VAL A 37 18.30 0.65 -11.88
C VAL A 37 18.04 -0.26 -13.09
N ALA A 38 17.25 -1.32 -12.91
CA ALA A 38 17.04 -2.30 -13.98
C ALA A 38 16.24 -1.73 -15.18
N PRO A 39 15.13 -0.98 -14.98
CA PRO A 39 14.41 -0.33 -16.08
C PRO A 39 15.24 0.66 -16.89
N VAL A 40 16.09 1.48 -16.23
CA VAL A 40 16.95 2.45 -16.90
C VAL A 40 18.05 1.76 -17.69
N LEU A 41 18.69 0.72 -17.14
CA LEU A 41 19.72 -0.04 -17.85
C LEU A 41 19.18 -0.76 -19.09
N TRP A 42 17.99 -1.33 -19.00
CA TRP A 42 17.36 -2.09 -20.09
C TRP A 42 16.52 -1.25 -21.05
N ARG A 43 16.43 0.07 -20.85
CA ARG A 43 15.77 0.95 -21.82
C ARG A 43 16.50 0.84 -23.16
N ARG A 44 15.76 0.87 -24.26
CA ARG A 44 16.37 0.96 -25.59
C ARG A 44 16.96 2.35 -25.75
N TRP A 45 18.26 2.52 -25.50
CA TRP A 45 18.95 3.81 -25.60
C TRP A 45 18.96 4.42 -27.01
N ALA A 46 18.76 3.59 -28.04
CA ALA A 46 18.56 4.05 -29.41
C ALA A 46 17.13 4.57 -29.67
N ALA A 47 16.16 4.26 -28.81
CA ALA A 47 14.86 4.90 -28.87
C ALA A 47 15.01 6.35 -28.36
N PRO A 48 14.44 7.35 -29.06
CA PRO A 48 14.44 8.71 -28.55
C PRO A 48 13.82 8.71 -27.16
N LEU A 49 14.40 9.50 -26.24
CA LEU A 49 13.81 9.69 -24.93
C LEU A 49 12.34 10.08 -25.13
N PRO A 50 11.39 9.35 -24.52
CA PRO A 50 9.99 9.73 -24.64
C PRO A 50 9.90 11.16 -24.14
N SER A 51 9.33 12.05 -24.95
CA SER A 51 9.23 13.45 -24.60
C SER A 51 8.68 13.58 -23.19
N LEU A 52 9.44 14.24 -22.31
CA LEU A 52 9.00 14.53 -20.94
C LEU A 52 7.76 15.43 -20.93
N TRP A 53 7.45 16.02 -22.09
CA TRP A 53 6.37 16.95 -22.32
C TRP A 53 5.38 16.48 -23.40
N PRO A 54 4.07 16.74 -23.23
CA PRO A 54 3.43 17.23 -22.01
C PRO A 54 3.30 16.12 -20.96
N PRO A 55 3.40 16.45 -19.66
CA PRO A 55 3.08 15.51 -18.58
C PRO A 55 1.60 15.08 -18.62
N SER A 56 1.31 13.90 -18.07
CA SER A 56 -0.08 13.47 -17.91
C SER A 56 -0.78 14.33 -16.85
N TRP A 57 -2.11 14.46 -16.91
CA TRP A 57 -2.87 15.13 -15.86
C TRP A 57 -2.63 14.53 -14.47
N LEU A 58 -2.45 13.22 -14.37
CA LEU A 58 -2.12 12.55 -13.11
C LEU A 58 -0.76 13.02 -12.59
N SER A 59 0.25 13.10 -13.45
CA SER A 59 1.58 13.62 -13.08
C SER A 59 1.51 15.07 -12.61
N CYS A 60 0.70 15.92 -13.28
CA CYS A 60 0.49 17.30 -12.86
C CYS A 60 -0.17 17.40 -11.49
N VAL A 61 -1.23 16.62 -11.24
CA VAL A 61 -1.93 16.62 -9.95
C VAL A 61 -1.01 16.09 -8.84
N LEU A 62 -0.22 15.05 -9.10
CA LEU A 62 0.77 14.56 -8.13
C LEU A 62 1.85 15.62 -7.83
N ALA A 63 2.34 16.34 -8.84
CA ALA A 63 3.28 17.44 -8.63
C ALA A 63 2.67 18.60 -7.84
N ALA A 64 1.42 18.98 -8.15
CA ALA A 64 0.67 19.98 -7.40
C ALA A 64 0.44 19.53 -5.94
N THR A 65 0.17 18.24 -5.74
CA THR A 65 0.05 17.65 -4.40
C THR A 65 1.38 17.76 -3.64
N ALA A 66 2.51 17.44 -4.28
CA ALA A 66 3.81 17.55 -3.63
C ALA A 66 4.13 19.01 -3.20
N LEU A 67 3.82 19.98 -4.05
CA LEU A 67 3.96 21.40 -3.73
C LEU A 67 3.04 21.80 -2.57
N TYR A 68 1.78 21.38 -2.62
CA TYR A 68 0.83 21.67 -1.56
C TYR A 68 1.26 21.05 -0.22
N LEU A 69 1.72 19.80 -0.21
CA LEU A 69 2.26 19.13 0.98
C LEU A 69 3.51 19.84 1.53
N ALA A 70 4.38 20.36 0.67
CA ALA A 70 5.54 21.15 1.09
C ALA A 70 5.13 22.46 1.79
N ILE A 71 4.11 23.14 1.26
CA ILE A 71 3.55 24.36 1.87
C ILE A 71 2.83 24.00 3.18
N ASN A 72 2.00 22.96 3.18
CA ASN A 72 1.24 22.49 4.35
C ASN A 72 2.14 22.04 5.51
N ALA A 73 3.32 21.50 5.22
CA ALA A 73 4.33 21.18 6.22
C ALA A 73 4.83 22.39 7.03
N THR A 74 4.68 23.63 6.54
CA THR A 74 5.19 24.84 7.21
C THR A 74 4.48 25.17 8.52
N TRP A 75 3.21 24.76 8.69
CA TRP A 75 2.46 24.91 9.94
C TRP A 75 2.17 23.59 10.65
N SER A 76 2.87 22.52 10.26
CA SER A 76 2.86 21.26 11.00
C SER A 76 3.35 21.46 12.44
N SER A 77 2.77 20.73 13.39
CA SER A 77 3.34 20.63 14.74
C SER A 77 4.68 19.88 14.80
N THR A 78 5.02 19.14 13.73
CA THR A 78 6.32 18.46 13.58
C THR A 78 6.94 18.67 12.18
N PRO A 79 7.37 19.90 11.84
CA PRO A 79 7.79 20.26 10.47
C PRO A 79 8.87 19.33 9.90
N THR A 80 9.86 18.93 10.69
CA THR A 80 10.92 18.01 10.23
C THR A 80 10.35 16.67 9.73
N ARG A 81 9.38 16.09 10.43
CA ARG A 81 8.75 14.82 10.01
C ARG A 81 7.84 15.02 8.80
N ALA A 82 7.12 16.15 8.75
CA ALA A 82 6.32 16.53 7.60
C ALA A 82 7.17 16.66 6.33
N TYR A 83 8.29 17.38 6.38
CA TYR A 83 9.20 17.49 5.24
C TYR A 83 9.78 16.15 4.82
N VAL A 84 10.14 15.26 5.76
CA VAL A 84 10.57 13.89 5.42
C VAL A 84 9.49 13.12 4.66
N ALA A 85 8.22 13.21 5.09
CA ALA A 85 7.11 12.57 4.38
C ALA A 85 6.93 13.17 2.96
N THR A 86 7.02 14.49 2.82
CA THR A 86 6.98 15.18 1.52
C THR A 86 8.14 14.79 0.62
N THR A 87 9.36 14.64 1.15
CA THR A 87 10.52 14.14 0.39
C THR A 87 10.29 12.72 -0.10
N ILE A 88 9.73 11.83 0.71
CA ILE A 88 9.41 10.46 0.29
C ILE A 88 8.33 10.48 -0.80
N PHE A 89 7.32 11.34 -0.69
CA PHE A 89 6.32 11.53 -1.74
C PHE A 89 6.96 11.98 -3.06
N LEU A 90 7.89 12.93 -3.03
CA LEU A 90 8.64 13.38 -4.20
C LEU A 90 9.50 12.27 -4.81
N ILE A 91 10.22 11.51 -3.99
CA ILE A 91 11.01 10.35 -4.45
C ILE A 91 10.10 9.31 -5.12
N ALA A 92 8.93 9.03 -4.53
CA ALA A 92 7.93 8.15 -5.10
C ALA A 92 7.41 8.65 -6.46
N LEU A 93 7.07 9.94 -6.56
CA LEU A 93 6.61 10.57 -7.79
C LEU A 93 7.65 10.48 -8.90
N VAL A 94 8.90 10.87 -8.62
CA VAL A 94 10.00 10.81 -9.60
C VAL A 94 10.25 9.37 -10.01
N SER A 95 10.26 8.43 -9.06
CA SER A 95 10.53 7.03 -9.35
C SER A 95 9.46 6.43 -10.27
N LEU A 96 8.18 6.68 -9.94
CA LEU A 96 7.05 6.23 -10.75
C LEU A 96 7.07 6.85 -12.15
N TYR A 97 7.33 8.15 -12.26
CA TYR A 97 7.39 8.86 -13.54
C TYR A 97 8.49 8.30 -14.46
N VAL A 98 9.68 8.03 -13.91
CA VAL A 98 10.79 7.42 -14.68
C VAL A 98 10.43 6.00 -15.11
N ILE A 99 9.82 5.20 -14.22
CA ILE A 99 9.42 3.81 -14.52
C ILE A 99 8.33 3.76 -15.58
N GLU A 100 7.26 4.54 -15.47
CA GLU A 100 6.16 4.60 -16.44
C GLU A 100 6.67 4.86 -17.86
N ARG A 101 7.74 5.66 -18.00
CA ARG A 101 8.31 6.03 -19.31
C ARG A 101 9.41 5.07 -19.79
N SER A 102 10.18 4.46 -18.89
CA SER A 102 11.32 3.60 -19.26
C SER A 102 10.93 2.15 -19.49
N LEU A 103 10.03 1.62 -18.66
CA LEU A 103 9.73 0.18 -18.63
C LEU A 103 9.03 -0.31 -19.90
N PRO A 104 8.08 0.43 -20.51
CA PRO A 104 7.49 0.03 -21.80
C PRO A 104 8.48 0.00 -22.97
N LEU A 105 9.62 0.70 -22.85
CA LEU A 105 10.68 0.70 -23.85
C LEU A 105 11.67 -0.46 -23.67
N ALA A 106 11.58 -1.20 -22.57
CA ALA A 106 12.40 -2.38 -22.35
C ALA A 106 11.97 -3.54 -23.28
N GLY A 107 12.94 -4.35 -23.71
CA GLY A 107 12.63 -5.54 -24.51
C GLY A 107 11.84 -6.60 -23.73
N ARG A 108 11.13 -7.49 -24.45
CA ARG A 108 10.37 -8.61 -23.85
C ARG A 108 11.21 -9.50 -22.94
N LYS A 109 12.48 -9.77 -23.28
CA LYS A 109 13.39 -10.62 -22.48
C LYS A 109 13.71 -9.98 -21.10
N PRO A 110 14.18 -8.71 -21.02
CA PRO A 110 14.31 -8.01 -19.74
C PRO A 110 13.02 -7.94 -18.92
N LEU A 111 11.89 -7.60 -19.54
CA LEU A 111 10.59 -7.55 -18.85
C LEU A 111 10.23 -8.90 -18.24
N ARG A 112 10.43 -10.00 -18.99
CA ARG A 112 10.24 -11.37 -18.48
C ARG A 112 11.18 -11.68 -17.32
N ALA A 113 12.46 -11.27 -17.39
CA ALA A 113 13.41 -11.48 -16.30
C ALA A 113 12.99 -10.75 -15.01
N MET A 114 12.59 -9.47 -15.12
CA MET A 114 12.05 -8.71 -13.99
C MET A 114 10.77 -9.35 -13.44
N ALA A 115 9.86 -9.80 -14.31
CA ALA A 115 8.62 -10.46 -13.91
C ALA A 115 8.86 -11.78 -13.17
N ILE A 116 9.79 -12.62 -13.65
CA ILE A 116 10.23 -13.83 -12.95
C ILE A 116 10.86 -13.48 -11.61
N GLY A 117 11.75 -12.49 -11.57
CA GLY A 117 12.38 -12.02 -10.35
C GLY A 117 11.36 -11.59 -9.30
N PHE A 118 10.43 -10.72 -9.69
CA PHE A 118 9.32 -10.28 -8.85
C PHE A 118 8.51 -11.47 -8.30
N TYR A 119 8.11 -12.40 -9.17
CA TYR A 119 7.35 -13.58 -8.77
C TYR A 119 8.12 -14.46 -7.78
N VAL A 120 9.41 -14.72 -8.02
CA VAL A 120 10.28 -15.51 -7.12
C VAL A 120 10.47 -14.82 -5.77
N GLY A 121 10.67 -13.50 -5.76
CA GLY A 121 10.77 -12.72 -4.53
C GLY A 121 9.47 -12.72 -3.73
N TYR A 122 8.33 -12.56 -4.41
CA TYR A 122 7.00 -12.63 -3.80
C TYR A 122 6.71 -14.02 -3.21
N LEU A 123 7.00 -15.08 -3.96
CA LEU A 123 6.84 -16.48 -3.53
C LEU A 123 7.69 -16.77 -2.30
N SER A 124 8.98 -16.44 -2.35
CA SER A 124 9.92 -16.71 -1.25
C SER A 124 9.51 -15.98 0.03
N ALA A 125 9.13 -14.71 -0.08
CA ALA A 125 8.66 -13.94 1.07
C ALA A 125 7.30 -14.44 1.59
N GLY A 126 6.37 -14.78 0.70
CA GLY A 126 5.07 -15.34 1.07
C GLY A 126 5.19 -16.67 1.81
N LEU A 127 6.09 -17.56 1.34
CA LEU A 127 6.40 -18.82 2.02
C LEU A 127 6.99 -18.57 3.41
N LEU A 128 8.01 -17.72 3.52
CA LEU A 128 8.64 -17.40 4.79
C LEU A 128 7.62 -16.80 5.78
N LEU A 129 6.84 -15.82 5.33
CA LEU A 129 5.80 -15.18 6.14
C LEU A 129 4.69 -16.16 6.55
N SER A 130 4.36 -17.15 5.72
CA SER A 130 3.40 -18.19 6.08
C SER A 130 3.93 -19.08 7.21
N ILE A 131 5.22 -19.43 7.17
CA ILE A 131 5.88 -20.18 8.24
C ILE A 131 5.90 -19.34 9.53
N GLU A 132 6.25 -18.07 9.42
CA GLU A 132 6.24 -17.13 10.54
C GLU A 132 4.88 -17.01 11.23
N ILE A 133 3.78 -17.00 10.47
CA ILE A 133 2.43 -16.89 11.04
C ILE A 133 1.92 -18.22 11.58
N LEU A 134 2.16 -19.34 10.89
CA LEU A 134 1.60 -20.65 11.25
C LEU A 134 2.32 -21.33 12.43
N PHE A 135 3.58 -20.96 12.67
CA PHE A 135 4.43 -21.61 13.67
C PHE A 135 4.91 -20.63 14.75
N ASP A 136 4.14 -19.56 15.02
CA ASP A 136 4.41 -18.58 16.09
C ASP A 136 5.81 -17.95 16.03
N HIS A 137 6.19 -17.47 14.84
CA HIS A 137 7.38 -16.67 14.58
C HIS A 137 8.76 -17.34 14.81
N PRO A 138 8.99 -18.57 14.31
CA PRO A 138 10.17 -19.34 14.69
C PRO A 138 11.48 -18.74 14.18
N ILE A 139 11.48 -18.03 13.04
CA ILE A 139 12.70 -17.43 12.47
C ILE A 139 13.03 -16.15 13.23
N HIS A 140 12.06 -15.27 13.44
CA HIS A 140 12.29 -14.03 14.20
C HIS A 140 12.71 -14.32 15.65
N LEU A 141 12.05 -15.26 16.34
CA LEU A 141 12.42 -15.62 17.71
C LEU A 141 13.86 -16.16 17.80
N ARG A 142 14.26 -17.05 16.88
CA ARG A 142 15.64 -17.54 16.83
C ARG A 142 16.64 -16.44 16.47
N LEU A 143 16.26 -15.55 15.56
CA LEU A 143 17.11 -14.43 15.15
C LEU A 143 17.36 -13.47 16.32
N PHE A 144 16.32 -13.11 17.07
CA PHE A 144 16.44 -12.24 18.24
C PHE A 144 17.13 -12.92 19.43
N ALA A 145 16.96 -14.23 19.59
CA ALA A 145 17.73 -14.98 20.58
C ALA A 145 19.23 -15.03 20.24
N ALA A 146 19.58 -15.21 18.96
CA ALA A 146 20.97 -15.24 18.51
C ALA A 146 21.62 -13.85 18.47
N PHE A 147 20.84 -12.82 18.17
CA PHE A 147 21.30 -11.44 18.05
C PHE A 147 20.32 -10.49 18.77
N PRO A 148 20.44 -10.35 20.10
CA PRO A 148 19.53 -9.51 20.87
C PRO A 148 19.55 -8.04 20.44
N ASP A 149 20.70 -7.53 19.98
CA ASP A 149 20.88 -6.12 19.59
C ASP A 149 20.06 -5.71 18.36
N ILE A 150 19.62 -6.68 17.54
CA ILE A 150 18.76 -6.40 16.37
C ILE A 150 17.27 -6.56 16.70
N ALA A 151 16.93 -6.98 17.92
CA ALA A 151 15.55 -7.07 18.36
C ALA A 151 14.96 -5.65 18.45
N PRO A 152 13.83 -5.38 17.77
CA PRO A 152 13.29 -4.03 17.71
C PRO A 152 12.73 -3.61 19.08
N HIS A 153 12.97 -2.36 19.48
CA HIS A 153 12.33 -1.80 20.68
C HIS A 153 10.84 -1.55 20.45
N ILE A 154 10.04 -2.60 20.63
CA ILE A 154 8.57 -2.57 20.57
C ILE A 154 7.98 -2.85 21.95
N SER A 155 6.79 -2.31 22.22
CA SER A 155 6.03 -2.64 23.42
C SER A 155 5.39 -4.02 23.31
N ASN A 156 5.05 -4.61 24.46
CA ASN A 156 4.28 -5.86 24.59
C ASN A 156 4.99 -7.13 24.11
N TRP A 157 6.31 -7.21 24.26
CA TRP A 157 7.02 -8.48 24.14
C TRP A 157 6.47 -9.49 25.16
N ILE A 158 6.36 -10.75 24.74
CA ILE A 158 6.07 -11.85 25.64
C ILE A 158 7.42 -12.36 26.13
N VAL A 159 7.86 -11.86 27.29
CA VAL A 159 9.12 -12.21 27.91
C VAL A 159 8.85 -13.10 29.11
N LYS A 160 9.54 -14.23 29.19
CA LYS A 160 9.53 -15.12 30.34
C LYS A 160 10.97 -15.39 30.77
N ASP A 161 11.27 -15.22 32.05
CA ASP A 161 12.61 -15.44 32.62
C ASP A 161 13.74 -14.69 31.89
N GLY A 162 13.43 -13.48 31.37
CA GLY A 162 14.39 -12.66 30.62
C GLY A 162 14.59 -13.07 29.16
N VAL A 163 13.91 -14.12 28.68
CA VAL A 163 13.95 -14.60 27.30
C VAL A 163 12.69 -14.18 26.56
N ILE A 164 12.85 -13.71 25.33
CA ILE A 164 11.75 -13.41 24.42
C ILE A 164 11.14 -14.74 23.95
N GLU A 165 9.96 -15.08 24.44
CA GLU A 165 9.23 -16.30 24.07
C GLU A 165 8.16 -16.05 23.00
N GLY A 166 7.75 -14.80 22.77
CA GLY A 166 6.74 -14.48 21.77
C GLY A 166 6.74 -13.03 21.30
N LEU A 167 6.25 -12.83 20.08
CA LEU A 167 6.13 -11.51 19.45
C LEU A 167 4.72 -10.94 19.66
N PRO A 168 4.55 -9.60 19.71
CA PRO A 168 3.24 -8.99 19.75
C PRO A 168 2.42 -9.37 18.49
N ALA A 169 1.11 -9.57 18.64
CA ALA A 169 0.22 -9.96 17.54
C ALA A 169 0.24 -8.99 16.33
N PHE A 170 0.59 -7.72 16.53
CA PHE A 170 0.68 -6.72 15.47
C PHE A 170 2.04 -6.69 14.74
N PHE A 171 3.02 -7.49 15.17
CA PHE A 171 4.40 -7.45 14.68
C PHE A 171 4.48 -7.58 13.15
N LEU A 172 3.72 -8.52 12.58
CA LEU A 172 3.72 -8.78 11.14
C LEU A 172 2.69 -7.98 10.34
N ASN A 173 1.94 -7.06 10.94
CA ASN A 173 0.87 -6.30 10.24
C ASN A 173 1.37 -5.58 8.98
N ARG A 174 2.57 -4.98 9.04
CA ARG A 174 3.15 -4.28 7.89
C ARG A 174 3.49 -5.25 6.74
N HIS A 175 3.98 -6.44 7.08
CA HIS A 175 4.32 -7.49 6.12
C HIS A 175 3.06 -7.99 5.41
N MET A 176 1.98 -8.20 6.16
CA MET A 176 0.68 -8.59 5.58
C MET A 176 0.12 -7.51 4.66
N ALA A 177 0.25 -6.23 5.04
CA ALA A 177 -0.16 -5.12 4.17
C ALA A 177 0.69 -5.08 2.88
N SER A 178 2.01 -5.27 2.99
CA SER A 178 2.93 -5.31 1.85
C SER A 178 2.65 -6.47 0.89
N LEU A 179 2.26 -7.65 1.41
CA LEU A 179 1.80 -8.76 0.57
C LEU A 179 0.55 -8.39 -0.23
N VAL A 180 -0.44 -7.74 0.41
CA VAL A 180 -1.67 -7.30 -0.26
C VAL A 180 -1.39 -6.28 -1.37
N PHE A 181 -0.54 -5.28 -1.10
CA PHE A 181 -0.13 -4.27 -2.10
C PHE A 181 0.41 -4.87 -3.40
N LEU A 182 1.05 -6.05 -3.33
CA LEU A 182 1.69 -6.72 -4.46
C LEU A 182 0.96 -7.97 -4.96
N SER A 183 -0.15 -8.36 -4.33
CA SER A 183 -0.90 -9.58 -4.68
C SER A 183 -1.46 -9.52 -6.10
N TRP A 184 -2.11 -8.43 -6.47
CA TRP A 184 -2.71 -8.28 -7.81
C TRP A 184 -1.68 -8.13 -8.94
N PRO A 185 -0.60 -7.34 -8.80
CA PRO A 185 0.50 -7.38 -9.76
C PRO A 185 1.11 -8.78 -9.94
N ALA A 186 1.22 -9.58 -8.85
CA ALA A 186 1.68 -10.97 -8.92
C ALA A 186 0.74 -11.86 -9.72
N ILE A 187 -0.57 -11.74 -9.50
CA ILE A 187 -1.58 -12.48 -10.26
C ILE A 187 -1.49 -12.15 -11.76
N VAL A 188 -1.37 -10.86 -12.14
CA VAL A 188 -1.22 -10.46 -13.56
C VAL A 188 0.06 -11.06 -14.15
N ILE A 189 1.20 -10.92 -13.46
CA ILE A 189 2.47 -11.46 -13.93
C ILE A 189 2.40 -12.97 -14.14
N VAL A 190 1.84 -13.71 -13.18
CA VAL A 190 1.66 -15.17 -13.29
C VAL A 190 0.78 -15.54 -14.48
N HIS A 191 -0.32 -14.81 -14.68
CA HIS A 191 -1.24 -15.05 -15.79
C HIS A 191 -0.53 -15.00 -17.16
N TYR A 192 0.41 -14.06 -17.34
CA TYR A 192 1.18 -13.89 -18.59
C TYR A 192 2.52 -14.64 -18.62
N LEU A 193 3.03 -15.14 -17.48
CA LEU A 193 4.23 -15.98 -17.44
C LEU A 193 3.94 -17.41 -17.89
N GLY A 194 2.79 -17.96 -17.49
CA GLY A 194 2.41 -19.34 -17.81
C GLY A 194 2.01 -19.50 -19.28
N THR A 195 2.65 -20.43 -19.99
CA THR A 195 2.44 -20.66 -21.42
C THR A 195 1.28 -21.61 -21.73
N SER A 196 0.82 -22.38 -20.74
CA SER A 196 -0.30 -23.32 -20.85
C SER A 196 -1.27 -23.13 -19.69
N VAL A 197 -2.50 -23.67 -19.80
CA VAL A 197 -3.49 -23.64 -18.71
C VAL A 197 -2.92 -24.30 -17.44
N ILE A 198 -2.24 -25.45 -17.60
CA ILE A 198 -1.61 -26.18 -16.47
C ILE A 198 -0.49 -25.34 -15.85
N SER A 199 0.42 -24.78 -16.65
CA SER A 199 1.51 -23.95 -16.13
C SER A 199 0.97 -22.73 -15.36
N ARG A 200 -0.07 -22.08 -15.88
CA ARG A 200 -0.73 -20.97 -15.18
C ARG A 200 -1.36 -21.42 -13.86
N ALA A 201 -2.05 -22.55 -13.85
CA ALA A 201 -2.64 -23.10 -12.63
C ALA A 201 -1.58 -23.43 -11.56
N VAL A 202 -0.47 -24.06 -11.94
CA VAL A 202 0.64 -24.36 -11.02
C VAL A 202 1.25 -23.08 -10.45
N LEU A 203 1.55 -22.10 -11.31
CA LEU A 203 2.12 -20.83 -10.84
C LEU A 203 1.15 -20.05 -9.93
N MET A 204 -0.16 -20.10 -10.19
CA MET A 204 -1.16 -19.51 -9.30
C MET A 204 -1.24 -20.26 -7.96
N ALA A 205 -1.19 -21.59 -7.98
CA ALA A 205 -1.19 -22.40 -6.77
C ALA A 205 0.02 -22.12 -5.87
N CYS A 206 1.17 -21.79 -6.45
CA CYS A 206 2.34 -21.35 -5.69
C CYS A 206 2.12 -20.03 -4.93
N LEU A 207 1.12 -19.21 -5.26
CA LEU A 207 0.80 -18.00 -4.48
C LEU A 207 0.01 -18.29 -3.19
N VAL A 208 -0.48 -19.52 -3.00
CA VAL A 208 -1.27 -19.94 -1.83
C VAL A 208 -0.58 -19.61 -0.49
N PRO A 209 0.73 -19.83 -0.27
CA PRO A 209 1.37 -19.48 0.99
C PRO A 209 1.20 -18.01 1.38
N ALA A 210 1.25 -17.08 0.43
CA ALA A 210 1.01 -15.65 0.71
C ALA A 210 -0.43 -15.38 1.16
N VAL A 211 -1.41 -16.05 0.54
CA VAL A 211 -2.83 -15.96 0.94
C VAL A 211 -3.02 -16.56 2.33
N VAL A 212 -2.42 -17.72 2.60
CA VAL A 212 -2.45 -18.36 3.92
C VAL A 212 -1.86 -17.45 4.99
N ALA A 213 -0.71 -16.83 4.73
CA ALA A 213 -0.10 -15.86 5.65
C ALA A 213 -1.08 -14.72 5.99
N ILE A 214 -1.72 -14.12 4.98
CA ILE A 214 -2.69 -13.04 5.18
C ILE A 214 -3.90 -13.50 6.00
N VAL A 215 -4.52 -14.62 5.62
CA VAL A 215 -5.76 -15.12 6.23
C VAL A 215 -5.52 -15.62 7.66
N ALA A 216 -4.40 -16.29 7.92
CA ALA A 216 -4.04 -16.78 9.24
C ALA A 216 -3.55 -15.66 10.19
N SER A 217 -3.12 -14.50 9.66
CA SER A 217 -2.68 -13.38 10.49
C SER A 217 -3.82 -12.71 11.28
N GLN A 218 -3.48 -11.92 12.29
CA GLN A 218 -4.44 -11.08 13.04
C GLN A 218 -4.70 -9.72 12.36
N HIS A 219 -4.24 -9.52 11.12
CA HIS A 219 -4.35 -8.22 10.43
C HIS A 219 -5.64 -8.10 9.60
N GLU A 220 -6.75 -7.79 10.26
CA GLU A 220 -8.09 -7.69 9.64
C GLU A 220 -8.14 -6.74 8.42
N THR A 221 -7.39 -5.63 8.46
CA THR A 221 -7.33 -4.69 7.33
C THR A 221 -6.78 -5.35 6.06
N SER A 222 -5.76 -6.22 6.17
CA SER A 222 -5.24 -6.97 5.01
C SER A 222 -6.24 -7.98 4.48
N LYS A 223 -6.99 -8.66 5.36
CA LYS A 223 -8.04 -9.62 4.98
C LYS A 223 -9.15 -8.92 4.22
N LEU A 224 -9.66 -7.80 4.74
CA LEU A 224 -10.69 -7.00 4.07
C LEU A 224 -10.19 -6.46 2.72
N ALA A 225 -8.94 -6.00 2.64
CA ALA A 225 -8.39 -5.46 1.41
C ALA A 225 -8.24 -6.53 0.31
N ILE A 226 -7.73 -7.72 0.63
CA ILE A 226 -7.61 -8.79 -0.38
C ILE A 226 -8.98 -9.33 -0.81
N LEU A 227 -9.92 -9.48 0.13
CA LEU A 227 -11.30 -9.89 -0.16
C LEU A 227 -12.04 -8.85 -1.00
N GLY A 228 -11.92 -7.57 -0.68
CA GLY A 228 -12.53 -6.49 -1.43
C GLY A 228 -11.91 -6.31 -2.83
N GLY A 229 -10.60 -6.53 -2.97
CA GLY A 229 -9.96 -6.66 -4.27
C GLY A 229 -10.53 -7.83 -5.08
N ALA A 230 -10.73 -8.99 -4.46
CA ALA A 230 -11.26 -10.17 -5.13
C ALA A 230 -12.73 -9.98 -5.53
N ALA A 231 -13.53 -9.36 -4.67
CA ALA A 231 -14.90 -8.97 -4.98
C ALA A 231 -14.95 -7.97 -6.15
N ALA A 232 -14.09 -6.95 -6.14
CA ALA A 232 -13.96 -6.00 -7.25
C ALA A 232 -13.60 -6.72 -8.56
N PHE A 233 -12.62 -7.63 -8.53
CA PHE A 233 -12.24 -8.46 -9.68
C PHE A 233 -13.43 -9.23 -10.25
N VAL A 234 -14.15 -9.98 -9.41
CA VAL A 234 -15.32 -10.77 -9.83
C VAL A 234 -16.44 -9.88 -10.38
N VAL A 235 -16.77 -8.78 -9.70
CA VAL A 235 -17.79 -7.83 -10.16
C VAL A 235 -17.40 -7.20 -11.49
N LEU A 236 -16.13 -6.88 -11.72
CA LEU A 236 -15.68 -6.34 -13.01
C LEU A 236 -15.65 -7.38 -14.12
N MET A 237 -15.42 -8.65 -13.81
CA MET A 237 -15.55 -9.73 -14.78
C MET A 237 -16.99 -9.96 -15.22
N LEU A 238 -17.93 -9.95 -14.27
CA LEU A 238 -19.34 -10.26 -14.52
C LEU A 238 -20.13 -9.04 -15.00
N LEU A 239 -19.88 -7.87 -14.41
CA LEU A 239 -20.65 -6.64 -14.56
C LEU A 239 -19.73 -5.42 -14.74
N PRO A 240 -18.92 -5.33 -15.81
CA PRO A 240 -17.85 -4.32 -15.95
C PRO A 240 -18.34 -2.87 -15.89
N ARG A 241 -19.54 -2.57 -16.41
CA ARG A 241 -20.11 -1.21 -16.32
C ARG A 241 -20.45 -0.84 -14.88
N PHE A 242 -21.14 -1.74 -14.17
CA PHE A 242 -21.50 -1.55 -12.78
C PHE A 242 -20.26 -1.50 -11.88
N GLY A 243 -19.33 -2.44 -12.01
CA GLY A 243 -18.12 -2.50 -11.18
C GLY A 243 -17.28 -1.22 -11.25
N ARG A 244 -17.15 -0.63 -12.45
CA ARG A 244 -16.45 0.66 -12.63
C ARG A 244 -17.17 1.82 -11.95
N SER A 245 -18.48 1.92 -12.14
CA SER A 245 -19.27 2.97 -11.51
C SER A 245 -19.29 2.82 -9.99
N ALA A 246 -19.43 1.59 -9.49
CA ALA A 246 -19.43 1.28 -8.07
C ALA A 246 -18.10 1.63 -7.39
N LEU A 247 -16.96 1.28 -7.99
CA LEU A 247 -15.64 1.65 -7.45
C LEU A 247 -15.40 3.17 -7.51
N THR A 248 -15.85 3.84 -8.57
CA THR A 248 -15.75 5.30 -8.68
C THR A 248 -16.58 5.98 -7.60
N ALA A 249 -17.83 5.53 -7.40
CA ALA A 249 -18.70 6.02 -6.34
C ALA A 249 -18.10 5.74 -4.95
N ALA A 250 -17.62 4.52 -4.70
CA ALA A 250 -16.97 4.16 -3.44
C ALA A 250 -15.75 5.04 -3.14
N TRP A 251 -14.92 5.35 -4.15
CA TRP A 251 -13.79 6.26 -3.99
C TRP A 251 -14.24 7.69 -3.64
N ILE A 252 -15.24 8.22 -4.37
CA ILE A 252 -15.81 9.54 -4.08
C ILE A 252 -16.37 9.59 -2.66
N THR A 253 -17.15 8.58 -2.26
CA THR A 253 -17.72 8.46 -0.92
C THR A 253 -16.63 8.36 0.15
N ALA A 254 -15.59 7.55 -0.07
CA ALA A 254 -14.49 7.41 0.87
C ALA A 254 -13.72 8.73 1.05
N CYS A 255 -13.53 9.53 0.00
CA CYS A 255 -12.89 10.84 0.14
C CYS A 255 -13.82 11.89 0.74
N ALA A 256 -15.05 12.05 0.23
CA ALA A 256 -15.91 13.18 0.53
C ALA A 256 -16.80 12.98 1.77
N ALA A 257 -17.25 11.75 2.02
CA ALA A 257 -18.24 11.45 3.06
C ALA A 257 -17.65 10.75 4.29
N VAL A 258 -16.34 10.50 4.36
CA VAL A 258 -15.74 9.80 5.52
C VAL A 258 -15.99 10.52 6.85
N VAL A 259 -15.97 11.85 6.87
CA VAL A 259 -16.19 12.63 8.11
C VAL A 259 -17.58 12.36 8.70
N PRO A 260 -18.70 12.60 7.98
CA PRO A 260 -20.02 12.31 8.53
C PRO A 260 -20.26 10.80 8.73
N LEU A 261 -19.75 9.94 7.85
CA LEU A 261 -19.95 8.49 7.99
C LEU A 261 -19.27 7.93 9.25
N THR A 262 -18.07 8.40 9.57
CA THR A 262 -17.36 7.94 10.77
C THR A 262 -17.86 8.59 12.06
N ALA A 263 -18.40 9.82 12.01
CA ALA A 263 -19.13 10.39 13.13
C ALA A 263 -20.42 9.61 13.42
N MET A 264 -21.16 9.24 12.36
CA MET A 264 -22.40 8.47 12.46
C MET A 264 -22.19 7.09 13.10
N THR A 265 -21.08 6.39 12.84
CA THR A 265 -20.82 5.09 13.48
C THR A 265 -20.68 5.21 15.00
N TYR A 266 -20.12 6.31 15.50
CA TYR A 266 -20.03 6.59 16.93
C TYR A 266 -21.40 6.96 17.51
N ASP A 267 -22.16 7.80 16.80
CA ASP A 267 -23.49 8.24 17.24
C ASP A 267 -24.51 7.08 17.28
N MET A 268 -24.28 6.03 16.46
CA MET A 268 -25.01 4.76 16.49
C MET A 268 -24.58 3.82 17.65
N GLY A 269 -23.60 4.19 18.46
CA GLY A 269 -23.13 3.40 19.60
C GLY A 269 -22.27 2.18 19.22
N LEU A 270 -21.74 2.11 18.00
CA LEU A 270 -20.98 0.94 17.54
C LEU A 270 -19.68 0.70 18.33
N GLN A 271 -19.12 1.71 18.97
CA GLN A 271 -17.99 1.58 19.91
C GLN A 271 -18.32 0.71 21.14
N GLN A 272 -19.61 0.50 21.45
CA GLN A 272 -20.08 -0.36 22.53
C GLN A 272 -20.50 -1.76 22.03
N ALA A 273 -20.59 -1.97 20.72
CA ALA A 273 -21.08 -3.23 20.16
C ALA A 273 -20.09 -4.38 20.37
N GLU A 274 -20.43 -5.34 21.22
CA GLU A 274 -19.55 -6.45 21.62
C GLU A 274 -19.18 -7.41 20.49
N TRP A 275 -20.01 -7.48 19.44
CA TRP A 275 -19.72 -8.29 18.25
C TRP A 275 -18.61 -7.69 17.37
N LEU A 276 -18.27 -6.40 17.55
CA LEU A 276 -17.16 -5.79 16.84
C LEU A 276 -15.83 -6.10 17.56
N PRO A 277 -14.76 -6.39 16.79
CA PRO A 277 -13.42 -6.52 17.37
C PRO A 277 -13.04 -5.30 18.19
N LEU A 278 -12.33 -5.50 19.30
CA LEU A 278 -11.91 -4.43 20.20
C LEU A 278 -11.18 -3.29 19.47
N SER A 279 -10.34 -3.63 18.49
CA SER A 279 -9.63 -2.66 17.65
C SER A 279 -10.57 -1.82 16.78
N ALA A 280 -11.65 -2.40 16.25
CA ALA A 280 -12.65 -1.67 15.48
C ALA A 280 -13.45 -0.70 16.36
N ARG A 281 -13.85 -1.16 17.56
CA ARG A 281 -14.52 -0.31 18.56
C ARG A 281 -13.67 0.89 18.96
N HIS A 282 -12.38 0.67 19.22
CA HIS A 282 -11.44 1.74 19.54
C HIS A 282 -11.26 2.73 18.38
N ARG A 283 -11.18 2.23 17.13
CA ARG A 283 -11.09 3.09 15.92
C ARG A 283 -12.29 4.01 15.77
N ILE A 284 -13.51 3.55 16.11
CA ILE A 284 -14.71 4.39 16.04
C ILE A 284 -14.60 5.61 16.98
N VAL A 285 -14.06 5.43 18.19
CA VAL A 285 -13.81 6.53 19.13
C VAL A 285 -12.75 7.51 18.58
N ILE A 286 -11.66 6.97 18.04
CA ILE A 286 -10.61 7.77 17.39
C ILE A 286 -11.17 8.58 16.22
N TRP A 287 -12.03 7.95 15.41
CA TRP A 287 -12.61 8.62 14.25
C TRP A 287 -13.54 9.75 14.65
N ARG A 288 -14.37 9.56 15.69
CA ARG A 288 -15.23 10.62 16.23
C ARG A 288 -14.40 11.81 16.70
N ALA A 289 -13.38 11.56 17.53
CA ALA A 289 -12.50 12.62 18.04
C ALA A 289 -11.76 13.35 16.89
N THR A 290 -11.30 12.60 15.88
CA THR A 290 -10.67 13.20 14.70
C THR A 290 -11.67 14.05 13.90
N ALA A 291 -12.90 13.57 13.72
CA ALA A 291 -13.95 14.25 12.97
C ALA A 291 -14.32 15.60 13.58
N GLU A 292 -14.41 15.67 14.91
CA GLU A 292 -14.70 16.92 15.64
C GLU A 292 -13.59 17.97 15.44
N LYS A 293 -12.33 17.54 15.40
CA LYS A 293 -11.20 18.45 15.19
C LYS A 293 -11.05 18.97 13.76
N ILE A 294 -11.63 18.29 12.76
CA ILE A 294 -11.59 18.77 11.36
C ILE A 294 -12.28 20.13 11.21
N VAL A 295 -13.31 20.40 12.01
CA VAL A 295 -14.09 21.66 11.95
C VAL A 295 -13.26 22.88 12.34
N GLU A 296 -12.17 22.69 13.11
CA GLU A 296 -11.28 23.77 13.53
C GLU A 296 -10.40 24.30 12.39
N ALA A 297 -10.07 23.46 11.39
CA ALA A 297 -9.20 23.83 10.25
C ALA A 297 -9.67 23.18 8.93
N PRO A 298 -10.89 23.46 8.44
CA PRO A 298 -11.53 22.64 7.40
C PRO A 298 -10.93 22.83 6.00
N ILE A 299 -10.31 23.98 5.72
CA ILE A 299 -9.84 24.31 4.37
C ILE A 299 -8.44 23.75 4.12
N LEU A 300 -7.49 24.10 5.00
CA LEU A 300 -6.07 23.78 4.83
C LEU A 300 -5.57 22.68 5.79
N GLY A 301 -6.38 22.27 6.77
CA GLY A 301 -6.02 21.28 7.77
C GLY A 301 -5.02 21.80 8.81
N HIS A 302 -4.74 20.95 9.79
CA HIS A 302 -3.84 21.22 10.93
C HIS A 302 -2.34 21.07 10.61
N GLY A 303 -1.99 20.84 9.35
CA GLY A 303 -0.62 20.57 8.91
C GLY A 303 -0.29 19.07 8.96
N MET A 304 0.54 18.61 8.03
CA MET A 304 0.96 17.21 7.91
C MET A 304 1.61 16.69 9.20
N VAL A 305 1.38 15.43 9.55
CA VAL A 305 1.97 14.72 10.70
C VAL A 305 1.62 15.37 12.04
N THR A 306 0.54 16.16 12.09
CA THR A 306 0.09 16.85 13.30
C THR A 306 -0.73 15.94 14.22
N ALA A 307 -1.43 14.93 13.68
CA ALA A 307 -2.29 14.04 14.46
C ALA A 307 -1.54 13.40 15.64
N ARG A 308 -0.27 13.06 15.43
CA ARG A 308 0.55 12.39 16.44
C ARG A 308 0.80 13.23 17.69
N GLU A 309 1.09 14.53 17.54
CA GLU A 309 1.34 15.39 18.70
C GLU A 309 0.02 15.85 19.34
N PHE A 310 -1.04 16.05 18.55
CA PHE A 310 -2.39 16.28 19.09
C PHE A 310 -2.84 15.12 19.97
N GLY A 311 -2.74 13.89 19.45
CA GLY A 311 -3.16 12.70 20.20
C GLY A 311 -2.41 12.53 21.51
N LYS A 312 -1.10 12.84 21.54
CA LYS A 312 -0.32 12.81 22.79
C LYS A 312 -0.82 13.83 23.82
N ARG A 313 -1.07 15.08 23.41
CA ARG A 313 -1.56 16.13 24.31
C ARG A 313 -2.93 15.78 24.90
N GLU A 314 -3.85 15.28 24.08
CA GLU A 314 -5.18 14.84 24.54
C GLU A 314 -5.09 13.63 25.51
N LEU A 315 -4.02 12.82 25.41
CA LEU A 315 -3.77 11.71 26.34
C LEU A 315 -3.13 12.14 27.66
N GLU A 316 -2.65 13.39 27.81
CA GLU A 316 -2.16 13.92 29.08
C GLU A 316 -3.32 14.15 30.07
N HIS A 317 -4.51 14.47 29.56
CA HIS A 317 -5.75 14.64 30.33
C HIS A 317 -6.92 13.92 29.65
N PRO A 318 -6.96 12.56 29.71
CA PRO A 318 -7.87 11.79 28.90
C PRO A 318 -9.33 11.91 29.37
N HIS A 319 -10.20 12.35 28.46
CA HIS A 319 -11.64 12.11 28.55
C HIS A 319 -11.97 10.78 27.89
N TYR A 320 -12.83 9.95 28.51
CA TYR A 320 -13.16 8.62 27.99
C TYR A 320 -14.53 8.60 27.31
N ALA A 321 -14.65 7.81 26.24
CA ALA A 321 -15.90 7.60 25.55
C ALA A 321 -16.88 6.84 26.47
N PRO A 322 -18.15 7.28 26.60
CA PRO A 322 -19.11 6.70 27.53
C PRO A 322 -19.24 5.18 27.39
N GLY A 323 -19.18 4.46 28.52
CA GLY A 323 -19.33 3.01 28.55
C GLY A 323 -18.14 2.23 27.94
N THR A 324 -17.00 2.87 27.72
CA THR A 324 -15.81 2.21 27.16
C THR A 324 -14.53 2.65 27.89
N PRO A 325 -13.44 1.85 27.86
CA PRO A 325 -12.15 2.27 28.40
C PRO A 325 -11.34 3.13 27.40
N PHE A 326 -11.94 3.59 26.30
CA PHE A 326 -11.22 4.27 25.22
C PHE A 326 -11.21 5.78 25.43
N ALA A 327 -10.03 6.40 25.36
CA ALA A 327 -9.91 7.85 25.40
C ALA A 327 -10.47 8.48 24.11
N LEU A 328 -11.25 9.55 24.24
CA LEU A 328 -11.70 10.42 23.16
C LEU A 328 -10.53 11.28 22.67
N SER A 329 -9.66 10.65 21.90
CA SER A 329 -8.47 11.28 21.33
C SER A 329 -8.35 10.89 19.86
N PRO A 330 -7.89 11.79 18.98
CA PRO A 330 -7.49 11.45 17.61
C PRO A 330 -6.38 10.38 17.54
N GLY A 331 -5.78 10.03 18.69
CA GLY A 331 -4.73 9.05 18.81
C GLY A 331 -3.45 9.49 18.09
N PRO A 332 -2.45 8.60 17.94
CA PRO A 332 -1.24 8.95 17.20
C PRO A 332 -1.49 9.13 15.70
N HIS A 333 -2.62 8.63 15.19
CA HIS A 333 -3.15 8.78 13.83
C HIS A 333 -4.57 8.21 13.79
N ALA A 334 -5.36 8.65 12.81
CA ALA A 334 -6.79 8.32 12.71
C ALA A 334 -7.10 6.84 12.36
N HIS A 335 -6.08 6.03 12.07
CA HIS A 335 -6.25 4.68 11.50
C HIS A 335 -7.12 4.62 10.23
N ASN A 336 -7.28 5.74 9.53
CA ASN A 336 -8.07 5.89 8.31
C ASN A 336 -7.47 7.05 7.53
N VAL A 337 -6.85 6.75 6.39
CA VAL A 337 -6.13 7.74 5.57
C VAL A 337 -7.07 8.85 5.08
N TYR A 338 -8.31 8.52 4.74
CA TYR A 338 -9.25 9.52 4.25
C TYR A 338 -9.56 10.55 5.32
N LEU A 339 -9.77 10.09 6.56
CA LEU A 339 -10.03 10.97 7.70
C LEU A 339 -8.76 11.74 8.12
N GLU A 340 -7.60 11.11 8.07
CA GLU A 340 -6.30 11.75 8.35
C GLU A 340 -5.99 12.86 7.34
N VAL A 341 -6.28 12.65 6.05
CA VAL A 341 -6.11 13.66 5.00
C VAL A 341 -7.04 14.85 5.24
N TRP A 342 -8.31 14.63 5.62
CA TRP A 342 -9.18 15.74 6.03
C TRP A 342 -8.59 16.53 7.21
N PHE A 343 -8.15 15.83 8.26
CA PHE A 343 -7.65 16.46 9.47
C PHE A 343 -6.37 17.27 9.23
N GLU A 344 -5.40 16.72 8.49
CA GLU A 344 -4.08 17.35 8.36
C GLU A 344 -3.96 18.28 7.16
N THR A 345 -4.75 18.05 6.12
CA THR A 345 -4.64 18.78 4.84
C THR A 345 -5.95 19.42 4.36
N GLY A 346 -7.03 19.31 5.15
CA GLY A 346 -8.31 19.94 4.85
C GLY A 346 -8.93 19.51 3.52
N VAL A 347 -9.97 20.24 3.11
CA VAL A 347 -10.70 19.97 1.86
C VAL A 347 -9.80 20.05 0.63
N LEU A 348 -8.74 20.88 0.66
CA LEU A 348 -7.82 21.00 -0.46
C LEU A 348 -7.02 19.72 -0.69
N GLY A 349 -6.45 19.12 0.37
CA GLY A 349 -5.77 17.84 0.26
C GLY A 349 -6.72 16.69 -0.09
N VAL A 350 -7.97 16.73 0.39
CA VAL A 350 -9.02 15.77 0.01
C VAL A 350 -9.36 15.87 -1.47
N ALA A 351 -9.49 17.08 -2.01
CA ALA A 351 -9.75 17.29 -3.44
C ALA A 351 -8.59 16.77 -4.30
N LEU A 352 -7.34 16.96 -3.86
CA LEU A 352 -6.16 16.40 -4.52
C LEU A 352 -6.14 14.87 -4.46
N LEU A 353 -6.39 14.26 -3.29
CA LEU A 353 -6.51 12.81 -3.16
C LEU A 353 -7.61 12.26 -4.06
N LEU A 354 -8.79 12.87 -4.05
CA LEU A 354 -9.92 12.51 -4.91
C LEU A 354 -9.50 12.54 -6.39
N ALA A 355 -8.87 13.63 -6.83
CA ALA A 355 -8.38 13.77 -8.20
C ALA A 355 -7.34 12.71 -8.58
N ILE A 356 -6.39 12.39 -7.69
CA ILE A 356 -5.40 11.33 -7.91
C ILE A 356 -6.11 9.99 -8.16
N GLY A 357 -7.08 9.62 -7.32
CA GLY A 357 -7.79 8.35 -7.50
C GLY A 357 -8.66 8.33 -8.76
N LEU A 358 -9.41 9.39 -9.05
CA LEU A 358 -10.22 9.48 -10.28
C LEU A 358 -9.36 9.42 -11.55
N LEU A 359 -8.22 10.11 -11.57
CA LEU A 359 -7.28 10.07 -12.68
C LEU A 359 -6.58 8.70 -12.80
N THR A 360 -6.35 8.02 -11.69
CA THR A 360 -5.85 6.64 -11.66
C THR A 360 -6.87 5.67 -12.25
N LEU A 361 -8.15 5.75 -11.84
CA LEU A 361 -9.24 4.97 -12.43
C LEU A 361 -9.40 5.24 -13.93
N ARG A 362 -9.24 6.50 -14.36
CA ARG A 362 -9.23 6.89 -15.78
C ARG A 362 -8.04 6.30 -16.53
N ALA A 363 -6.86 6.23 -15.90
CA ALA A 363 -5.69 5.58 -16.48
C ALA A 363 -5.92 4.07 -16.64
N ILE A 364 -6.49 3.41 -15.64
CA ILE A 364 -6.87 1.98 -15.70
C ILE A 364 -7.88 1.74 -16.83
N TYR A 365 -8.87 2.61 -17.00
CA TYR A 365 -9.85 2.50 -18.09
C TYR A 365 -9.23 2.51 -19.49
N ARG A 366 -8.08 3.18 -19.65
CA ARG A 366 -7.35 3.25 -20.94
C ARG A 366 -6.48 2.02 -21.22
N LEU A 367 -6.32 1.10 -20.25
CA LEU A 367 -5.62 -0.16 -20.46
C LEU A 367 -6.43 -1.09 -21.39
N PRO A 368 -5.79 -2.10 -22.01
CA PRO A 368 -6.50 -3.17 -22.70
C PRO A 368 -7.59 -3.80 -21.82
N GLN A 369 -8.77 -4.08 -22.40
CA GLN A 369 -9.95 -4.53 -21.63
C GLN A 369 -9.69 -5.79 -20.78
N GLY A 370 -8.88 -6.73 -21.28
CA GLY A 370 -8.52 -7.95 -20.54
C GLY A 370 -7.73 -7.70 -19.25
N LEU A 371 -7.16 -6.50 -19.07
CA LEU A 371 -6.43 -6.11 -17.87
C LEU A 371 -7.32 -5.37 -16.85
N HIS A 372 -8.51 -4.90 -17.24
CA HIS A 372 -9.35 -4.06 -16.38
C HIS A 372 -9.61 -4.71 -15.01
N PRO A 373 -10.14 -5.96 -14.92
CA PRO A 373 -10.49 -6.54 -13.62
C PRO A 373 -9.32 -6.58 -12.64
N TYR A 374 -8.11 -6.89 -13.13
CA TYR A 374 -6.92 -6.95 -12.29
C TYR A 374 -6.51 -5.59 -11.75
N PHE A 375 -6.44 -4.57 -12.60
CA PHE A 375 -5.96 -3.25 -12.18
C PHE A 375 -7.00 -2.48 -11.35
N TYR A 376 -8.30 -2.70 -11.57
CA TYR A 376 -9.32 -2.22 -10.64
C TYR A 376 -9.26 -2.94 -9.29
N ALA A 377 -8.87 -4.22 -9.25
CA ALA A 377 -8.65 -4.94 -8.00
C ALA A 377 -7.40 -4.47 -7.24
N VAL A 378 -6.33 -4.07 -7.95
CA VAL A 378 -5.18 -3.34 -7.36
C VAL A 378 -5.70 -2.07 -6.67
N PHE A 379 -6.47 -1.26 -7.38
CA PHE A 379 -7.01 0.00 -6.85
C PHE A 379 -7.89 -0.24 -5.62
N ALA A 380 -8.84 -1.17 -5.70
CA ALA A 380 -9.76 -1.49 -4.62
C ALA A 380 -9.01 -1.99 -3.36
N SER A 381 -8.03 -2.87 -3.53
CA SER A 381 -7.22 -3.39 -2.41
C SER A 381 -6.43 -2.26 -1.73
N ASN A 382 -5.80 -1.40 -2.52
CA ASN A 382 -5.01 -0.28 -1.99
C ASN A 382 -5.91 0.77 -1.31
N ALA A 383 -7.10 1.05 -1.85
CA ALA A 383 -8.09 1.92 -1.24
C ALA A 383 -8.60 1.36 0.10
N LEU A 384 -8.85 0.06 0.19
CA LEU A 384 -9.26 -0.59 1.43
C LEU A 384 -8.13 -0.63 2.47
N LEU A 385 -6.88 -0.83 2.06
CA LEU A 385 -5.73 -0.64 2.95
C LEU A 385 -5.69 0.80 3.49
N ALA A 386 -5.98 1.81 2.66
CA ALA A 386 -6.03 3.20 3.10
C ALA A 386 -7.15 3.44 4.15
N ALA A 387 -8.28 2.74 4.05
CA ALA A 387 -9.44 2.96 4.92
C ALA A 387 -9.24 2.58 6.40
N SER A 388 -8.30 1.68 6.71
CA SER A 388 -8.23 1.08 8.05
C SER A 388 -6.80 0.72 8.54
N SER A 389 -5.77 1.41 8.04
CA SER A 389 -4.35 1.06 8.30
C SER A 389 -3.64 2.09 9.17
N THR A 390 -2.32 2.17 9.06
CA THR A 390 -1.43 3.14 9.71
C THR A 390 -1.58 4.54 9.11
N SER A 391 -0.91 5.53 9.71
CA SER A 391 -0.74 6.87 9.13
C SER A 391 -0.23 6.84 7.69
N LEU A 392 -0.87 7.61 6.81
CA LEU A 392 -0.45 7.83 5.41
C LEU A 392 1.01 8.29 5.33
N TRP A 393 1.43 9.10 6.28
CA TRP A 393 2.75 9.75 6.29
C TRP A 393 3.84 8.87 6.88
N SER A 394 3.49 7.65 7.31
CA SER A 394 4.51 6.67 7.67
C SER A 394 5.33 6.30 6.42
N ARG A 395 6.65 6.40 6.55
CA ARG A 395 7.61 6.28 5.44
C ARG A 395 7.36 5.04 4.58
N TRP A 396 7.16 3.89 5.21
CA TRP A 396 6.94 2.62 4.52
C TRP A 396 5.61 2.59 3.76
N PHE A 397 4.53 3.12 4.35
CA PHE A 397 3.19 2.99 3.82
C PHE A 397 3.00 3.88 2.59
N LEU A 398 3.49 5.11 2.64
CA LEU A 398 3.52 6.01 1.48
C LEU A 398 4.31 5.40 0.31
N ALA A 399 5.50 4.85 0.61
CA ALA A 399 6.33 4.18 -0.38
C ALA A 399 5.67 2.90 -0.93
N SER A 400 4.83 2.22 -0.14
CA SER A 400 4.13 1.00 -0.56
C SER A 400 3.11 1.25 -1.66
N PHE A 401 2.38 2.37 -1.63
CA PHE A 401 1.48 2.77 -2.73
C PHE A 401 2.26 2.97 -4.04
N ALA A 402 3.43 3.62 -3.96
CA ALA A 402 4.28 3.84 -5.12
C ALA A 402 4.91 2.54 -5.65
N LEU A 403 5.38 1.65 -4.77
CA LEU A 403 5.86 0.32 -5.15
C LEU A 403 4.74 -0.51 -5.80
N SER A 404 3.52 -0.48 -5.25
CA SER A 404 2.36 -1.15 -5.86
C SER A 404 2.10 -0.63 -7.28
N ALA A 405 2.16 0.69 -7.50
CA ALA A 405 2.05 1.28 -8.83
C ALA A 405 3.20 0.88 -9.76
N ILE A 406 4.45 0.89 -9.28
CA ILE A 406 5.64 0.48 -10.02
C ILE A 406 5.54 -0.98 -10.49
N PHE A 407 5.17 -1.90 -9.60
CA PHE A 407 4.98 -3.30 -9.97
C PHE A 407 3.72 -3.50 -10.84
N GLY A 408 2.70 -2.64 -10.71
CA GLY A 408 1.59 -2.56 -11.64
C GLY A 408 2.04 -2.17 -13.06
N VAL A 409 2.93 -1.18 -13.21
CA VAL A 409 3.52 -0.80 -14.49
C VAL A 409 4.37 -1.94 -15.07
N LEU A 410 5.12 -2.67 -14.24
CA LEU A 410 5.84 -3.89 -14.65
C LEU A 410 4.88 -4.95 -15.19
N ALA A 411 3.83 -5.25 -14.45
CA ALA A 411 2.83 -6.24 -14.84
C ALA A 411 2.14 -5.86 -16.16
N TRP A 412 1.75 -4.60 -16.32
CA TRP A 412 1.16 -4.09 -17.55
C TRP A 412 2.13 -4.17 -18.75
N SER A 413 3.36 -3.65 -18.58
CA SER A 413 4.36 -3.64 -19.65
C SER A 413 4.71 -5.06 -20.11
N PHE A 414 4.85 -5.99 -19.16
CA PHE A 414 5.09 -7.39 -19.46
C PHE A 414 3.91 -8.05 -20.18
N ALA A 415 2.68 -7.83 -19.70
CA ALA A 415 1.46 -8.35 -20.33
C ALA A 415 1.30 -7.88 -21.78
N VAL A 416 1.45 -6.58 -22.03
CA VAL A 416 1.37 -6.00 -23.39
C VAL A 416 2.48 -6.55 -24.28
N SER A 417 3.72 -6.65 -23.78
CA SER A 417 4.84 -7.20 -24.56
C SER A 417 4.66 -8.67 -24.93
N THR A 418 3.94 -9.43 -24.11
CA THR A 418 3.65 -10.85 -24.34
C THR A 418 2.56 -11.01 -25.39
N ALA A 419 1.45 -10.26 -25.27
CA ALA A 419 0.36 -10.26 -26.24
C ALA A 419 0.78 -9.76 -27.63
N ALA A 420 1.73 -8.82 -27.70
CA ALA A 420 2.26 -8.31 -28.97
C ALA A 420 3.17 -9.32 -29.70
N GLY A 421 3.78 -10.28 -28.99
CA GLY A 421 4.67 -11.28 -29.57
C GLY A 421 4.02 -12.64 -29.82
N GLU A 422 2.69 -12.73 -29.69
CA GLU A 422 1.86 -13.87 -30.13
C GLU A 422 1.19 -13.61 -31.49
N LYS A 423 1.30 -12.38 -32.00
CA LYS A 423 1.00 -12.00 -33.39
C LYS A 423 2.29 -12.00 -34.19
#